data_AF-A0A9P6H452-F1
#
_entry.id   AF-A0A9P6H452-F1
#
_cell.length_a   1.000
_cell.length_b   1.000
_cell.length_c   1.000
_cell.angle_alpha   90.00
_cell.angle_beta   90.00
_cell.angle_gamma   90.00
#
_symmetry.space_group_name_H-M   'P 1'
#
loop_
_entity.id
_entity.type
_entity.pdbx_description
1 polymer ?
#
loop_
_entity_poly.entity_id
_entity_poly.type
_entity_poly.pdbx_seq_one_letter_code
_entity_poly.pdbx_strand_id
1 'polypeptide(L)' 'NDVPPLRMVLYGEGGTGKSRVIQTITEAFAARGVSHMLMKAAYTGVAASLVDGKTTH' A
#
# COMPACT_ATOMS: atom_id res chain seq x y z
N ASN A 1 -4.39 -3.26 -24.39
CA ASN A 1 -3.10 -2.64 -24.03
C ASN A 1 -3.11 -2.55 -22.51
N ASP A 2 -2.71 -3.62 -21.82
CA ASP A 2 -2.82 -3.70 -20.36
C ASP A 2 -1.57 -3.09 -19.73
N VAL A 3 -1.75 -2.21 -18.75
CA VAL A 3 -0.62 -1.63 -18.02
C VAL A 3 -0.11 -2.70 -17.05
N PRO A 4 1.16 -3.12 -17.13
CA PRO A 4 1.68 -4.15 -16.23
C PRO A 4 1.63 -3.66 -14.78
N PRO A 5 1.25 -4.52 -13.81
CA PRO A 5 1.14 -4.12 -12.41
C PRO A 5 2.52 -3.74 -11.84
N LEU A 6 2.59 -2.58 -11.18
CA LEU A 6 3.79 -2.18 -10.44
C LEU A 6 3.97 -3.08 -9.22
N ARG A 7 5.12 -3.76 -9.14
CA ARG A 7 5.52 -4.55 -7.96
C ARG A 7 6.58 -3.78 -7.21
N MET A 8 6.24 -3.34 -6.00
CA MET A 8 7.10 -2.49 -5.18
C MET A 8 7.38 -3.16 -3.83
N VAL A 9 8.65 -3.17 -3.43
CA VAL A 9 9.09 -3.63 -2.11
C VAL A 9 9.74 -2.47 -1.39
N LEU A 10 9.21 -2.11 -0.22
CA LEU A 10 9.77 -1.09 0.66
C LEU A 10 10.54 -1.77 1.80
N TYR A 11 11.87 -1.75 1.73
CA TYR A 11 12.78 -2.32 2.74
C TYR A 11 13.56 -1.22 3.48
N GLY A 12 13.98 -1.50 4.71
CA GLY A 12 14.81 -0.62 5.54
C GLY A 12 14.47 -0.71 7.02
N GLU A 13 15.33 -0.19 7.89
CA GLU A 13 15.19 -0.23 9.35
C GLU A 13 13.87 0.37 9.86
N GLY A 14 13.45 0.00 11.07
CA GLY A 14 12.29 0.61 11.73
C GLY A 14 12.42 2.14 11.81
N GLY A 15 11.32 2.88 11.62
CA GLY A 15 11.33 4.34 11.72
C GLY A 15 11.70 5.11 10.44
N THR A 16 12.06 4.45 9.34
CA THR A 16 12.44 5.13 8.07
C THR A 16 11.28 5.69 7.25
N GLY A 17 10.08 5.82 7.81
CA GLY A 17 8.94 6.42 7.12
C GLY A 17 8.26 5.54 6.05
N LYS A 18 8.56 4.24 5.96
CA LYS A 18 7.90 3.32 5.01
C LYS A 18 6.36 3.36 5.08
N SER A 19 5.80 3.39 6.29
CA SER A 19 4.34 3.51 6.47
C SER A 19 3.79 4.82 5.91
N ARG A 20 4.55 5.92 6.04
CA ARG A 20 4.19 7.22 5.46
C ARG A 20 4.19 7.17 3.93
N VAL A 21 5.11 6.43 3.32
CA VAL A 21 5.12 6.22 1.86
C VAL A 21 3.85 5.49 1.41
N ILE A 22 3.48 4.39 2.09
CA ILE A 22 2.27 3.63 1.75
C ILE A 22 1.01 4.51 1.89
N GLN A 23 0.93 5.30 2.98
CA GLN A 23 -0.18 6.23 3.19
C GLN A 23 -0.24 7.30 2.08
N THR A 24 0.90 7.87 1.70
CA THR A 24 0.97 8.90 0.65
C THR A 24 0.55 8.35 -0.72
N ILE A 25 0.94 7.11 -1.05
CA ILE A 25 0.49 6.44 -2.28
C ILE A 25 -1.04 6.23 -2.24
N THR A 26 -1.57 5.84 -1.10
CA THR A 26 -3.03 5.67 -0.92
C THR A 26 -3.78 6.99 -1.13
N GLU A 27 -3.32 8.08 -0.50
CA GLU A 27 -3.86 9.43 -0.67
C GLU A 27 -3.79 9.88 -2.14
N ALA A 28 -2.69 9.60 -2.84
CA ALA A 28 -2.50 9.96 -4.24
C ALA A 28 -3.47 9.22 -5.19
N PHE A 29 -3.74 7.93 -4.94
CA PHE A 29 -4.71 7.17 -5.74
C PHE A 29 -6.15 7.63 -5.47
N ALA A 30 -6.48 7.94 -4.22
CA ALA A 30 -7.77 8.51 -3.84
C ALA A 30 -8.01 9.88 -4.48
N ALA A 31 -7.02 10.77 -4.43
CA ALA A 31 -7.09 12.10 -5.05
C ALA A 31 -7.29 12.05 -6.57
N ARG A 32 -6.91 10.93 -7.21
CA ARG A 32 -7.07 10.69 -8.65
C ARG A 32 -8.33 9.89 -9.01
N GLY A 33 -9.14 9.48 -8.02
CA GLY A 33 -10.35 8.67 -8.23
C GLY A 33 -10.08 7.23 -8.69
N VAL A 34 -8.84 6.74 -8.57
CA VAL A 34 -8.41 5.41 -9.05
C VAL A 34 -8.07 4.44 -7.92
N SER A 35 -8.65 4.64 -6.72
CA SER A 35 -8.39 3.78 -5.55
C SER A 35 -8.58 2.29 -5.82
N HIS A 36 -9.50 1.91 -6.71
CA HIS A 36 -9.77 0.53 -7.10
C HIS A 36 -8.59 -0.16 -7.82
N MET A 37 -7.62 0.61 -8.31
CA MET A 37 -6.40 0.09 -8.95
C MET A 37 -5.28 -0.21 -7.93
N LEU A 38 -5.41 0.24 -6.68
CA LEU A 38 -4.38 0.05 -5.65
C LEU A 38 -4.69 -1.15 -4.76
N MET A 39 -3.92 -2.22 -4.93
CA MET A 39 -3.94 -3.37 -4.01
C MET A 39 -2.88 -3.20 -2.92
N LYS A 40 -3.28 -3.37 -1.66
CA LYS A 40 -2.41 -3.27 -0.47
C LYS A 40 -2.43 -4.61 0.25
N ALA A 41 -1.26 -5.15 0.58
CA ALA A 41 -1.12 -6.39 1.34
C ALA A 41 -0.05 -6.23 2.42
N ALA A 42 -0.25 -6.88 3.56
CA ALA A 42 0.69 -6.88 4.67
C ALA A 42 0.73 -8.27 5.31
N TYR A 43 1.92 -8.68 5.77
CA TYR A 43 2.15 -10.03 6.28
C TYR A 43 1.55 -10.26 7.69
N THR A 44 1.30 -9.20 8.46
CA THR A 44 0.75 -9.31 9.83
C THR A 44 -0.52 -8.49 9.98
N GLY A 45 -1.44 -8.93 10.86
CA GLY A 45 -2.71 -8.22 11.11
C GLY A 45 -2.52 -6.77 11.57
N VAL A 46 -1.50 -6.48 12.38
CA VAL A 46 -1.17 -5.11 12.80
C VAL A 46 -0.71 -4.26 11.62
N ALA A 47 0.10 -4.83 10.72
CA ALA A 47 0.53 -4.14 9.52
C ALA A 47 -0.61 -3.94 8.51
N ALA A 48 -1.56 -4.89 8.43
CA ALA A 48 -2.76 -4.79 7.61
C ALA A 48 -3.70 -3.66 8.09
N SER A 49 -3.86 -3.51 9.41
CA SER A 49 -4.58 -2.40 10.03
C SER A 49 -3.93 -1.04 9.74
N LEU A 50 -2.60 -0.98 9.62
CA LEU A 50 -1.85 0.24 9.27
C LEU A 50 -1.93 0.61 7.78
N VAL A 51 -2.25 -0.34 6.90
CA VAL A 51 -2.41 -0.10 5.44
C VAL A 51 -3.85 -0.16 4.98
N ASP A 52 -4.82 -0.19 5.91
CA ASP A 52 -6.26 -0.13 5.62
C ASP A 52 -6.71 -1.24 4.64
N GLY A 53 -6.29 -2.48 4.92
CA GLY A 53 -6.52 -3.65 4.08
C GLY A 53 -7.05 -4.82 4.89
N LYS A 54 -8.19 -5.38 4.46
CA LYS A 54 -8.70 -6.67 4.95
C LYS A 54 -7.57 -7.70 4.93
N THR A 55 -7.51 -8.55 5.96
CA THR A 55 -6.63 -9.71 5.97
C THR A 55 -6.87 -10.52 4.71
N THR A 56 -5.81 -10.86 3.98
CA THR A 56 -5.82 -11.94 3.00
C THR A 56 -6.12 -13.23 3.75
N HIS A 57 -7.40 -13.57 3.83
CA HIS A 57 -7.93 -14.84 4.30
C HIS A 57 -9.08 -15.26 3.40
#